data_AF-A0A5C9BRT5-F1
#
_entry.id   AF-A0A5C9BRT5-F1
#
_cell.length_a   1.000
_cell.length_b   1.000
_cell.length_c   1.000
_cell.angle_alpha   90.00
_cell.angle_beta   90.00
_cell.angle_gamma   90.00
#
_symmetry.space_group_name_H-M   'P 1'
#
loop_
_entity.id
_entity.type
_entity.pdbx_description
1 polymer ?
#
loop_
_entity_poly.entity_id
_entity_poly.type
_entity_poly.pdbx_seq_one_letter_code
_entity_poly.pdbx_strand_id
1 'polypeptide(L)' 'MKRKQCLTLELPAEFVDLCAADGVTPETVLRGFIADLAGIINWASAPRADGYGSNGSDERDMAQAYYERVGYPYLHR' A
#
# COMPACT_ATOMS: atom_id res chain seq x y z
N MET A 1 -5.58 -14.36 18.99
CA MET A 1 -4.83 -13.21 18.41
C MET A 1 -4.53 -13.55 16.96
N LYS A 2 -4.94 -12.73 15.98
CA LYS A 2 -4.52 -12.93 14.58
C LYS A 2 -2.99 -12.76 14.52
N ARG A 3 -2.28 -13.68 13.87
CA ARG A 3 -0.82 -13.60 13.72
C ARG A 3 -0.48 -12.34 12.91
N LYS A 4 0.35 -11.46 13.45
CA LYS A 4 0.96 -10.38 12.67
C LYS A 4 2.06 -11.01 11.80
N GLN A 5 1.97 -10.86 10.48
CA GLN A 5 3.06 -11.19 9.57
C GLN A 5 3.93 -9.94 9.41
N CYS A 6 5.25 -10.12 9.45
CA CYS A 6 6.23 -9.05 9.26
C CYS A 6 7.08 -9.39 8.04
N LEU A 7 7.22 -8.43 7.14
CA LEU A 7 8.09 -8.50 5.96
C LEU A 7 9.10 -7.35 6.08
N THR A 8 10.39 -7.66 5.92
CA THR A 8 11.46 -6.67 5.81
C THR A 8 11.89 -6.59 4.35
N LEU A 9 11.94 -5.37 3.80
CA LEU A 9 12.34 -5.10 2.42
C LEU A 9 13.53 -4.15 2.43
N GLU A 10 14.57 -4.49 1.67
CA GLU A 10 15.59 -3.52 1.27
C GLU A 10 15.02 -2.67 0.13
N LEU A 11 15.05 -1.35 0.28
CA LEU A 11 14.45 -0.44 -0.69
C LEU A 11 15.53 0.11 -1.63
N PRO A 12 15.27 0.12 -2.95
CA PRO A 12 16.20 0.71 -3.92
C PRO A 12 16.27 2.23 -3.73
N ALA A 13 17.43 2.82 -4.03
CA ALA A 13 17.66 4.26 -3.86
C ALA A 13 16.66 5.09 -4.65
N GLU A 14 16.26 4.64 -5.84
CA GLU A 14 15.30 5.31 -6.72
C GLU A 14 13.93 5.52 -6.04
N PHE A 15 13.46 4.54 -5.26
CA PHE A 15 12.20 4.68 -4.53
C PHE A 15 12.35 5.58 -3.32
N VAL A 16 13.48 5.51 -2.63
CA VAL A 16 13.79 6.38 -1.48
C VAL A 16 13.92 7.84 -1.92
N ASP A 17 14.61 8.09 -3.02
CA ASP A 17 14.83 9.43 -3.59
C ASP A 17 13.51 10.03 -4.07
N LEU A 18 12.64 9.23 -4.71
CA LEU A 18 11.28 9.66 -5.07
C LEU A 18 10.49 10.10 -3.83
N CYS A 19 10.47 9.28 -2.79
CA CYS A 19 9.78 9.61 -1.54
C CYS A 19 10.35 10.89 -0.90
N ALA A 20 11.68 11.02 -0.87
CA ALA A 20 12.36 12.17 -0.30
C ALA A 20 12.07 13.47 -1.07
N ALA A 21 12.03 13.41 -2.40
CA ALA A 21 11.71 14.56 -3.25
C ALA A 21 10.30 15.11 -2.97
N ASP A 22 9.35 14.23 -2.66
CA ASP A 22 7.96 14.58 -2.36
C ASP A 22 7.69 14.79 -0.85
N GLY A 23 8.72 14.66 0.00
CA GLY A 23 8.59 14.85 1.45
C GLY A 23 7.77 13.76 2.16
N VAL A 24 7.64 12.57 1.56
CA VAL A 24 6.94 11.41 2.14
C VAL A 24 7.94 10.32 2.55
N THR A 25 7.55 9.47 3.50
CA THR A 25 8.39 8.31 3.85
C THR A 25 8.00 7.10 2.99
N PRO A 26 8.94 6.20 2.68
CA PRO A 26 8.62 4.94 2.01
C PRO A 26 7.56 4.11 2.75
N GLU A 27 7.57 4.13 4.09
CA GLU A 27 6.57 3.47 4.93
C GLU A 27 5.15 4.00 4.67
N THR A 28 4.98 5.33 4.57
CA THR A 28 3.69 5.95 4.26
C THR A 28 3.18 5.52 2.89
N VAL A 29 4.04 5.57 1.86
CA VAL A 29 3.68 5.19 0.49
C VAL A 29 3.28 3.72 0.41
N LEU A 30 4.10 2.82 0.97
CA LEU A 30 3.85 1.37 0.94
C LEU A 30 2.59 1.00 1.72
N ARG A 31 2.37 1.59 2.90
CA ARG A 31 1.13 1.35 3.67
C ARG A 31 -0.11 1.85 2.96
N GLY A 32 -0.02 3.01 2.32
CA GLY A 32 -1.10 3.55 1.49
C GLY A 32 -1.47 2.59 0.36
N PHE A 33 -0.49 2.19 -0.45
CA PHE A 33 -0.72 1.23 -1.54
C PHE A 33 -1.30 -0.10 -1.06
N ILE A 34 -0.77 -0.67 0.03
CA ILE A 34 -1.30 -1.91 0.63
C ILE A 34 -2.76 -1.70 1.08
N ALA A 35 -3.06 -0.57 1.73
CA ALA A 35 -4.40 -0.29 2.21
C ALA A 35 -5.39 -0.10 1.06
N ASP A 36 -4.97 0.55 -0.02
CA ASP A 36 -5.80 0.74 -1.21
C ASP A 36 -6.09 -0.59 -1.91
N LEU A 37 -5.04 -1.38 -2.20
CA LEU A 37 -5.20 -2.69 -2.83
C LEU A 37 -6.03 -3.66 -1.97
N ALA A 38 -5.89 -3.61 -0.64
CA ALA A 38 -6.64 -4.46 0.27
C ALA A 38 -8.03 -3.91 0.65
N GLY A 39 -8.42 -2.73 0.15
CA GLY A 39 -9.71 -2.11 0.45
C GLY A 39 -9.92 -1.71 1.92
N ILE A 40 -8.84 -1.35 2.63
CA ILE A 40 -8.88 -1.04 4.07
C ILE A 40 -9.41 0.39 4.29
N ILE A 41 -10.73 0.54 4.41
CA ILE A 41 -11.38 1.82 4.69
C ILE A 41 -11.60 2.00 6.20
N ASN A 42 -11.36 3.19 6.73
CA ASN A 42 -11.76 3.55 8.10
C ASN A 42 -12.29 4.99 8.16
N TRP A 43 -13.58 5.14 8.49
CA TRP A 43 -14.26 6.43 8.60
C TRP A 43 -14.10 7.09 9.98
N ALA A 44 -13.72 6.33 11.01
CA ALA A 44 -13.59 6.83 12.38
C ALA A 44 -12.16 7.28 12.71
N SER A 45 -11.14 6.67 12.10
CA SER A 45 -9.73 7.05 12.23
C SER A 45 -8.99 6.68 10.96
N ALA A 46 -8.67 7.67 10.13
CA ALA A 46 -7.88 7.48 8.92
C ALA A 46 -6.49 8.08 9.18
N PRO A 47 -5.44 7.26 9.43
CA PRO A 47 -5.39 5.78 9.38
C PRO A 47 -5.87 5.08 10.67
N ARG A 48 -6.12 3.75 10.58
CA ARG A 48 -6.39 2.87 11.74
C ARG A 48 -5.21 2.88 12.74
N ALA A 49 -5.44 2.32 13.93
CA ALA A 49 -4.39 2.19 14.96
C ALA A 49 -3.16 1.37 14.51
N ASP A 50 -3.28 0.51 13.49
CA ASP A 50 -2.16 -0.22 12.89
C ASP A 50 -1.50 0.52 11.70
N GLY A 51 -1.88 1.77 11.46
CA GLY A 51 -1.30 2.64 10.44
C GLY A 51 -1.84 2.44 9.03
N TYR A 52 -2.81 1.54 8.82
CA TYR A 52 -3.43 1.32 7.50
C TYR A 52 -4.72 2.12 7.33
N GLY A 53 -4.88 2.71 6.16
CA GLY A 53 -6.09 3.38 5.72
C GLY A 53 -5.97 3.72 4.24
N SER A 54 -7.03 3.45 3.48
CA SER A 54 -7.13 3.78 2.06
C SER A 54 -7.10 5.29 1.85
N ASN A 55 -6.48 5.71 0.75
CA ASN A 55 -6.36 7.12 0.36
C ASN A 55 -7.62 7.66 -0.34
N GLY A 56 -8.45 6.79 -0.91
CA GLY A 56 -9.67 7.20 -1.61
C GLY A 56 -10.25 6.09 -2.47
N SER A 57 -11.43 6.32 -3.08
CA SER A 57 -12.04 5.35 -3.99
C SER A 57 -11.19 5.11 -5.23
N ASP A 58 -10.71 6.20 -5.82
CA ASP A 58 -10.02 6.16 -7.10
C ASP A 58 -8.66 5.47 -6.94
N GLU A 59 -7.99 5.69 -5.82
CA GLU A 59 -6.75 5.00 -5.48
C GLU A 59 -6.94 3.49 -5.34
N ARG A 60 -8.06 3.04 -4.75
CA ARG A 60 -8.38 1.60 -4.70
C ARG A 60 -8.60 1.02 -6.09
N ASP A 61 -9.35 1.72 -6.94
CA ASP A 61 -9.63 1.29 -8.31
C ASP A 61 -8.33 1.23 -9.14
N MET A 62 -7.45 2.22 -9.00
CA MET A 62 -6.15 2.24 -9.68
C MET A 62 -5.19 1.15 -9.15
N ALA A 63 -5.14 0.93 -7.83
CA ALA A 63 -4.31 -0.11 -7.23
C ALA A 63 -4.74 -1.51 -7.71
N GLN A 64 -6.06 -1.76 -7.75
CA GLN A 64 -6.63 -2.99 -8.29
C GLN A 64 -6.32 -3.13 -9.79
N ALA A 65 -6.51 -2.06 -10.57
CA ALA A 65 -6.21 -2.07 -12.00
C ALA A 65 -4.73 -2.37 -12.28
N TYR A 66 -3.80 -1.80 -11.51
CA TYR A 66 -2.38 -2.15 -11.59
C TYR A 66 -2.16 -3.64 -11.26
N TYR A 67 -2.72 -4.12 -10.15
CA TYR A 67 -2.53 -5.49 -9.69
C TYR A 67 -3.03 -6.53 -10.71
N GLU A 68 -4.18 -6.26 -11.33
CA GLU A 68 -4.75 -7.09 -12.40
C GLU A 68 -3.95 -7.02 -13.70
N ARG A 69 -3.53 -5.82 -14.12
CA ARG A 69 -2.77 -5.62 -15.37
C ARG A 69 -1.38 -6.24 -15.33
N VAL A 70 -0.72 -6.27 -14.18
CA VAL A 70 0.53 -7.02 -14.01
C VAL A 70 0.29 -8.52 -14.11
N GLY A 71 -0.94 -8.98 -13.85
CA GLY A 71 -1.33 -10.37 -13.95
C GLY A 71 -1.08 -11.16 -12.67
N TYR A 72 -0.90 -10.50 -11.52
CA TYR A 72 -0.71 -11.20 -10.23
C TYR A 72 -1.80 -12.24 -9.93
N PRO A 73 -3.10 -12.02 -10.22
CA PRO A 73 -4.14 -13.06 -10.04
C PRO A 73 -3.92 -14.34 -10.87
N TYR A 74 -3.08 -14.27 -11.89
CA TYR A 74 -2.83 -15.34 -12.87
C TYR A 74 -1.38 -15.87 -12.84
N LEU A 75 -0.49 -15.27 -12.05
CA LEU A 75 0.96 -15.54 -12.06
C LEU A 75 1.33 -17.01 -11.78
N HIS A 76 0.51 -17.71 -11.02
CA HIS A 76 0.71 -19.11 -10.63
C HIS A 76 -0.50 -20.00 -10.96
N ARG A 77 -1.36 -19.56 -11.89
CA ARG A 77 -2.49 -20.35 -12.38
C ARG A 77 -2.09 -21.25 -13.53
#